data_AF-A0AA47BTV6-F1
#
_entry.id   AF-A0AA47BTV6-F1
#
_cell.length_a   1.000
_cell.length_b   1.000
_cell.length_c   1.000
_cell.angle_alpha   90.00
_cell.angle_beta   90.00
_cell.angle_gamma   90.00
#
_symmetry.space_group_name_H-M   'P 1'
#
loop_
_entity.id
_entity.type
_entity.pdbx_description
1 polymer ?
#
loop_
_entity_poly.entity_id
_entity_poly.type
_entity_poly.pdbx_seq_one_letter_code
_entity_poly.pdbx_strand_id
1 'polypeptide(L)'
;MHSSGNIYVADSVNHRIRKITPTDRIEDRVVSTLAGTGTPGHTDGASNTAQFNYPAGVAIDSSGNVYVADTKNNRIRKIEYKVPWPAARWLLMLNVIPH
;
A
#
# COMPACT_ATOMS: atom_id res chain seq x y z
N MET A 1 19.93 -10.60 1.93
CA MET A 1 19.72 -9.68 0.79
C MET A 1 19.05 -10.53 -0.29
N HIS A 2 17.77 -10.42 -0.66
CA HIS A 2 16.78 -9.35 -0.66
C HIS A 2 15.46 -9.81 -0.01
N SER A 3 15.09 -9.22 1.13
CA SER A 3 13.69 -9.14 1.57
C SER A 3 13.26 -7.72 1.24
N SER A 4 12.67 -7.52 0.06
CA SER A 4 12.45 -6.22 -0.59
C SER A 4 11.48 -5.33 0.19
N GLY A 5 11.94 -4.81 1.33
CA GLY A 5 11.20 -3.96 2.25
C GLY A 5 10.72 -2.73 1.50
N ASN A 6 9.48 -2.78 1.02
CA ASN A 6 8.87 -1.69 0.29
C ASN A 6 8.92 -0.43 1.17
N ILE A 7 9.34 0.68 0.57
CA ILE A 7 9.34 1.97 1.27
C ILE A 7 8.04 2.67 0.92
N TYR A 8 7.35 3.16 1.94
CA TYR A 8 6.10 3.89 1.80
C TYR A 8 6.36 5.34 2.16
N VAL A 9 5.87 6.25 1.33
CA VAL A 9 6.12 7.69 1.48
C VAL A 9 4.80 8.43 1.40
N ALA A 10 4.52 9.29 2.37
CA ALA A 10 3.47 10.30 2.21
C ALA A 10 4.01 11.43 1.34
N ASP A 11 3.48 11.54 0.13
CA ASP A 11 3.81 12.60 -0.81
C ASP A 11 2.83 13.75 -0.58
N SER A 12 3.09 14.49 0.51
CA SER A 12 2.12 15.33 1.21
C SER A 12 1.46 16.36 0.32
N VAL A 13 2.24 17.08 -0.47
CA VAL A 13 1.75 18.17 -1.34
C VAL A 13 1.08 17.61 -2.61
N ASN A 14 1.41 16.38 -2.99
CA ASN A 14 0.75 15.68 -4.09
C ASN A 14 -0.44 14.83 -3.63
N HIS A 15 -0.87 14.93 -2.37
CA HIS A 15 -2.08 14.26 -1.86
C HIS A 15 -2.11 12.74 -2.14
N ARG A 16 -0.93 12.09 -2.08
CA ARG A 16 -0.73 10.70 -2.48
C ARG A 16 0.12 9.93 -1.47
N ILE A 17 -0.06 8.62 -1.46
CA ILE A 17 0.85 7.67 -0.82
C ILE A 17 1.61 6.96 -1.93
N ARG A 18 2.93 6.96 -1.81
CA ARG A 18 3.85 6.36 -2.78
C ARG A 18 4.41 5.06 -2.23
N LYS A 19 4.67 4.12 -3.13
CA LYS A 19 5.38 2.88 -2.85
C LYS A 19 6.64 2.86 -3.68
N ILE A 20 7.76 2.58 -3.03
CA ILE A 20 9.05 2.34 -3.69
C ILE A 20 9.35 0.86 -3.50
N THR A 21 9.45 0.13 -4.60
CA THR A 21 9.88 -1.26 -4.59
C THR A 21 11.41 -1.27 -4.74
N PRO A 22 12.17 -1.61 -3.68
CA PRO A 22 13.62 -1.69 -3.81
C PRO A 22 14.01 -2.90 -4.66
N THR A 23 14.97 -2.65 -5.55
CA THR A 23 15.68 -3.63 -6.36
C THR A 23 17.16 -3.61 -5.98
N ASP A 24 17.89 -4.64 -6.40
CA ASP A 24 19.34 -4.79 -6.17
C ASP A 24 20.13 -3.63 -6.79
N ARG A 25 19.63 -3.09 -7.90
CA ARG A 25 20.18 -1.93 -8.61
C ARG A 25 19.34 -0.68 -8.40
N ILE A 26 19.99 0.47 -8.23
CA ILE A 26 19.30 1.74 -7.98
C ILE A 26 18.49 2.19 -9.19
N GLU A 27 19.03 1.96 -10.39
CA GLU A 27 18.42 2.31 -11.68
C GLU A 27 17.11 1.54 -11.97
N ASP A 28 16.93 0.37 -11.35
CA ASP A 28 15.76 -0.48 -11.54
C ASP A 28 14.65 -0.20 -10.52
N ARG A 29 14.85 0.72 -9.57
CA ARG A 29 13.87 1.01 -8.53
C ARG A 29 12.63 1.66 -9.13
N VAL A 30 11.47 1.11 -8.80
CA VAL A 30 10.19 1.62 -9.26
C VAL A 30 9.49 2.39 -8.15
N VAL A 31 9.11 3.64 -8.45
CA VAL A 31 8.20 4.44 -7.62
C VAL A 31 6.81 4.41 -8.24
N SER A 32 5.82 3.93 -7.50
CA SER A 32 4.41 3.92 -7.92
C SER A 32 3.54 4.69 -6.93
N THR A 33 2.34 5.08 -7.39
CA THR A 33 1.30 5.57 -6.50
C THR A 33 0.60 4.37 -5.89
N LEU A 34 0.68 4.25 -4.56
CA LEU A 34 -0.06 3.22 -3.83
C LEU A 34 -1.53 3.60 -3.72
N ALA A 35 -1.82 4.86 -3.37
CA ALA A 35 -3.17 5.39 -3.25
C ALA A 35 -3.17 6.93 -3.35
N GLY A 36 -4.32 7.51 -3.70
CA GLY A 36 -4.52 8.96 -3.81
C GLY A 36 -4.69 9.42 -5.26
N THR A 37 -5.73 10.22 -5.51
CA THR A 37 -5.96 10.82 -6.84
C THR A 37 -4.97 11.92 -7.18
N GLY A 38 -4.39 12.57 -6.19
CA GLY A 38 -3.61 13.81 -6.36
C GLY A 38 -4.38 15.09 -6.07
N THR A 39 -5.68 14.99 -5.81
CA THR A 39 -6.53 16.13 -5.42
C THR A 39 -6.80 16.06 -3.92
N PRO A 40 -6.69 17.18 -3.17
CA PRO A 40 -7.08 17.22 -1.76
C PRO A 40 -8.54 16.84 -1.58
N GLY A 41 -8.82 15.99 -0.59
CA GLY A 41 -10.17 15.55 -0.24
C GLY A 41 -10.11 14.48 0.84
N HIS A 42 -11.25 13.90 1.20
CA HIS A 42 -11.34 12.89 2.27
C HIS A 42 -12.01 11.57 1.83
N THR A 43 -12.24 11.39 0.53
CA THR A 43 -13.00 10.25 -0.01
C THR A 43 -12.28 8.93 0.29
N ASP A 44 -13.00 7.95 0.83
CA ASP A 44 -12.57 6.56 0.96
C ASP A 44 -12.88 5.78 -0.33
N GLY A 45 -12.20 4.67 -0.58
CA GLY A 45 -12.46 3.82 -1.74
C GLY A 45 -11.25 3.00 -2.18
N ALA A 46 -11.26 2.58 -3.44
CA ALA A 46 -10.10 1.96 -4.06
C ALA A 46 -8.90 2.93 -4.07
N SER A 47 -7.69 2.38 -4.19
CA SER A 47 -6.45 3.17 -4.17
C SER A 47 -6.45 4.35 -5.15
N ASN A 48 -7.02 4.16 -6.34
CA ASN A 48 -7.07 5.17 -7.40
C ASN A 48 -8.22 6.19 -7.27
N THR A 49 -9.16 5.98 -6.35
CA THR A 49 -10.28 6.92 -6.09
C THR A 49 -10.22 7.57 -4.72
N ALA A 50 -9.47 7.00 -3.78
CA ALA A 50 -9.27 7.57 -2.46
C ALA A 50 -8.59 8.95 -2.55
N GLN A 51 -9.01 9.87 -1.68
CA GLN A 51 -8.45 11.21 -1.56
C GLN A 51 -7.89 11.42 -0.15
N PHE A 52 -6.75 12.09 -0.11
CA PHE A 52 -6.04 12.50 1.11
C PHE A 52 -5.84 14.02 1.09
N ASN A 53 -5.63 14.62 2.24
CA ASN A 53 -5.36 16.03 2.40
C ASN A 53 -4.13 16.24 3.28
N TYR A 54 -2.99 16.53 2.65
CA TYR A 54 -1.67 16.62 3.30
C TYR A 54 -1.37 15.40 4.20
N PRO A 55 -1.31 14.18 3.63
CA PRO A 55 -0.85 13.02 4.38
C PRO A 55 0.59 13.24 4.85
N ALA A 56 0.95 12.78 6.06
CA ALA A 56 2.29 12.99 6.61
C ALA A 56 2.95 11.70 7.14
N GLY A 57 2.42 11.13 8.22
CA GLY A 57 2.94 9.89 8.79
C GLY A 57 2.46 8.65 8.04
N VAL A 58 3.34 7.65 7.91
CA VAL A 58 2.99 6.31 7.40
C VAL A 58 3.55 5.23 8.32
N ALA A 59 2.77 4.18 8.58
CA ALA A 59 3.18 2.99 9.32
C ALA A 59 2.61 1.74 8.65
N ILE A 60 3.22 0.58 8.86
CA ILE A 60 2.83 -0.68 8.23
C ILE A 60 2.72 -1.75 9.31
N ASP A 61 1.67 -2.57 9.26
CA ASP A 61 1.54 -3.73 10.13
C ASP A 61 2.16 -5.01 9.52
N SER A 62 2.23 -6.08 10.31
CA SER A 62 2.76 -7.38 9.86
C SER A 62 1.93 -8.04 8.75
N SER A 63 0.69 -7.61 8.56
CA SER A 63 -0.20 -8.06 7.48
C SER A 63 -0.02 -7.25 6.20
N GLY A 64 0.84 -6.22 6.21
CA GLY A 64 1.12 -5.35 5.07
C GLY A 64 0.14 -4.19 4.90
N ASN A 65 -0.80 -3.99 5.83
CA ASN A 65 -1.70 -2.83 5.78
C ASN A 65 -0.92 -1.55 6.08
N VAL A 66 -1.26 -0.47 5.40
CA VAL A 66 -0.61 0.84 5.57
C VAL A 66 -1.54 1.80 6.30
N TYR A 67 -1.05 2.37 7.38
CA TYR A 67 -1.73 3.39 8.17
C TYR A 67 -1.16 4.76 7.83
N VAL A 68 -2.03 5.73 7.59
CA VAL A 68 -1.67 7.05 7.09
C VAL A 68 -2.25 8.11 8.02
N ALA A 69 -1.43 9.04 8.49
CA ALA A 69 -1.92 10.26 9.13
C ALA A 69 -2.34 11.26 8.04
N ASP A 70 -3.64 11.40 7.85
CA ASP A 70 -4.29 12.29 6.87
C ASP A 70 -4.55 13.65 7.51
N THR A 71 -3.46 14.41 7.65
CA THR A 71 -3.30 15.50 8.63
C THR A 71 -4.37 16.57 8.52
N LYS A 72 -4.67 17.08 7.33
CA LYS A 72 -5.66 18.17 7.17
C LYS A 72 -7.10 17.68 7.23
N ASN A 73 -7.31 16.37 7.18
CA ASN A 73 -8.61 15.76 7.44
C ASN A 73 -8.77 15.31 8.90
N ASN A 74 -7.74 15.47 9.76
CA ASN A 74 -7.74 15.05 11.16
C ASN A 74 -8.09 13.56 11.36
N ARG A 75 -7.55 12.69 10.50
CA ARG A 75 -7.88 11.25 10.50
C ARG A 75 -6.64 10.38 10.40
N ILE A 76 -6.71 9.19 10.99
CA ILE A 76 -5.86 8.06 10.62
C ILE A 76 -6.63 7.22 9.61
N ARG A 77 -6.03 6.96 8.45
CA ARG A 77 -6.62 6.19 7.34
C ARG A 77 -5.88 4.87 7.20
N LYS A 78 -6.58 3.80 6.82
CA LYS A 78 -6.00 2.48 6.58
C LYS A 78 -6.13 2.11 5.10
N ILE A 79 -5.02 1.69 4.49
CA ILE A 79 -4.98 1.05 3.17
C ILE A 79 -4.78 -0.45 3.41
N GLU A 80 -5.80 -1.23 3.09
CA GLU A 80 -5.77 -2.68 3.25
C GLU A 80 -4.88 -3.33 2.19
N TYR A 81 -3.99 -4.22 2.62
CA TYR A 81 -3.29 -5.10 1.68
C TYR A 81 -4.19 -6.26 1.30
N LYS A 82 -4.72 -6.21 0.07
CA LYS A 82 -5.46 -7.34 -0.48
C LYS A 82 -4.46 -8.41 -0.89
N VAL A 83 -4.39 -9.48 -0.12
CA VAL A 83 -3.78 -10.73 -0.58
C VAL A 83 -4.52 -11.19 -1.84
N PRO A 84 -3.85 -11.33 -3.00
CA PRO A 84 -4.50 -11.81 -4.21
C PRO A 84 -5.06 -13.23 -3.98
N TRP A 85 -6.35 -13.43 -4.22
CA TRP A 85 -6.95 -14.76 -4.21
C TRP A 85 -6.61 -15.44 -5.54
N PRO A 86 -5.41 -16.07 -5.61
CA PRO A 86 -5.26 -17.52 -5.46
C PRO A 86 -4.20 -17.94 -4.42
N ALA A 87 -3.42 -17.01 -3.85
CA ALA A 87 -2.30 -17.32 -2.94
C ALA A 87 -2.76 -17.97 -1.62
N ALA A 88 -3.99 -17.67 -1.18
CA ALA A 88 -4.60 -18.23 0.02
C ALA A 88 -5.14 -19.66 -0.14
N ARG A 89 -5.13 -20.24 -1.36
CA ARG A 89 -5.75 -21.54 -1.65
C ARG A 89 -4.74 -22.69 -1.85
N TRP A 90 -3.45 -22.38 -1.93
CA TRP A 90 -2.40 -23.41 -2.08
C TRP A 90 -2.17 -24.26 -0.83
N LEU A 91 -2.65 -23.83 0.35
CA LEU A 91 -2.51 -24.60 1.59
C LEU A 91 -3.66 -25.60 1.84
N LEU A 92 -4.78 -25.50 1.10
CA LEU A 92 -5.96 -26.37 1.28
C LEU A 92 -6.21 -27.33 0.09
N MET A 93 -5.41 -27.28 -0.98
CA MET A 93 -5.58 -28.12 -2.17
C MET A 93 -4.62 -29.33 -2.25
N LEU A 94 -3.72 -29.53 -1.27
CA LEU A 94 -2.75 -30.63 -1.28
C LEU A 94 -3.31 -32.01 -0.88
N ASN A 95 -4.56 -32.12 -0.39
CA ASN A 95 -5.13 -33.37 0.12
C ASN A 95 -6.38 -33.90 -0.64
N VAL A 96 -6.59 -33.54 -1.92
CA VAL A 96 -7.73 -34.04 -2.71
C VAL A 96 -7.29 -34.70 -4.02
N ILE A 97 -6.23 -35.51 -3.97
CA ILE A 97 -5.99 -36.54 -4.99
C ILE A 97 -6.04 -37.90 -4.28
N PRO A 98 -7.16 -38.64 -4.33
CA PRO A 98 -7.15 -40.04 -3.91
C PRO A 98 -6.29 -40.84 -4.90
N HIS A 99 -5.41 -41.69 -4.35
CA HIS A 99 -4.69 -42.73 -5.09
C HIS A 99 -5.65 -43.75 -5.70
#